data_AF-A0A945DW65-F1
#
_entry.id   AF-A0A945DW65-F1
#
_cell.length_a   1.000
_cell.length_b   1.000
_cell.length_c   1.000
_cell.angle_alpha   90.00
_cell.angle_beta   90.00
_cell.angle_gamma   90.00
#
_symmetry.space_group_name_H-M   'P 1'
#
loop_
_entity.id
_entity.type
_entity.pdbx_description
1 polymer ?
#
loop_
_entity_poly.entity_id
_entity_poly.type
_entity_poly.pdbx_seq_one_letter_code
_entity_poly.pdbx_strand_id
1 'polypeptide(L)'
;MNFGTVIQSGIKEIGAHWFRSLLTMFGVICGVASLVTMAAFVKGKENLLRESLAETGGLEKITVESEDDLPDYQKHLEGEAKGVTLKDVYALQAGAPMVHDITPSINKSRYRGYLRVSRKGRGARPWMLQGTWPSALEIQEHEIEHGRMFTMMDDLLANNVCVIGTEIRNSLFDEMDEQGETIIPIGERILINYVPFTIVGMFKEYMSDEDRKKKEAAKAAGETRSRRNMFSRGGDSNTRRTQYIYYQKNNAIMVPLNTLVAKLDSSYETGSVLDRKLSEITMKIEDVSLLSPSLQQVRNVLMRTHKGLEDFEFETQEEFADDITLAIHNERVSGMFIAGICLLIGGIGIINIMLSSISERVREIGICKSVGATTMDVFTQILIESVVLAVAGGLAGLAISPILVNTLASLADDTTPPIMTTQAMLIAFGFSALIGSLAGLFPAIKAAKLDPIQALRYD
;
A
#
# COMPACT_ATOMS: atom_id res chain seq x y z
N MET A 1 44.51 26.31 -15.59
CA MET A 1 44.82 24.88 -15.33
C MET A 1 43.83 23.99 -16.08
N ASN A 2 44.25 22.82 -16.58
CA ASN A 2 43.34 21.87 -17.24
C ASN A 2 42.41 21.23 -16.20
N PHE A 3 41.10 21.20 -16.46
CA PHE A 3 40.09 20.65 -15.54
C PHE A 3 40.41 19.20 -15.08
N GLY A 4 40.97 18.39 -15.99
CA GLY A 4 41.43 17.03 -15.68
C GLY A 4 42.56 16.96 -14.65
N THR A 5 43.50 17.92 -14.65
CA THR A 5 44.57 17.95 -13.65
C THR A 5 44.06 18.32 -12.26
N VAL A 6 42.99 19.11 -12.17
CA VAL A 6 42.38 19.50 -10.88
C VAL A 6 41.63 18.32 -10.27
N ILE A 7 40.88 17.56 -11.07
CA ILE A 7 40.22 16.33 -10.62
C ILE A 7 41.25 15.29 -10.17
N GLN A 8 42.33 15.10 -10.95
CA GLN A 8 43.38 14.13 -10.60
C GLN A 8 44.10 14.51 -9.30
N SER A 9 44.32 15.82 -9.06
CA SER A 9 44.87 16.31 -7.80
C SER A 9 43.93 16.03 -6.62
N GLY A 10 42.63 16.31 -6.77
CA GLY A 10 41.63 16.06 -5.72
C GLY A 10 41.54 14.58 -5.34
N ILE A 11 41.57 13.67 -6.31
CA ILE A 11 41.57 12.22 -6.05
C ILE A 11 42.84 11.78 -5.31
N LYS A 12 44.00 12.34 -5.67
CA LYS A 12 45.28 12.02 -5.04
C LYS A 12 45.35 12.50 -3.59
N GLU A 13 44.74 13.64 -3.31
CA GLU A 13 44.66 14.25 -1.98
C GLU A 13 43.72 13.48 -1.03
N ILE A 14 42.60 12.98 -1.56
CA ILE A 14 41.72 12.03 -0.86
C ILE A 14 42.47 10.75 -0.44
N GLY A 15 43.32 10.23 -1.33
CA GLY A 15 44.15 9.05 -1.05
C GLY A 15 45.22 9.28 0.04
N ALA A 16 45.74 10.51 0.17
CA ALA A 16 46.77 10.84 1.15
C ALA A 16 46.24 10.85 2.60
N HIS A 17 44.95 11.18 2.80
CA HIS A 17 44.31 11.23 4.12
C HIS A 17 43.02 10.39 4.19
N TRP A 18 43.17 9.09 3.93
CA TRP A 18 42.07 8.14 3.84
C TRP A 18 41.08 8.16 5.01
N PHE A 19 41.55 8.33 6.26
CA PHE A 19 40.68 8.34 7.44
C PHE A 19 39.80 9.60 7.51
N ARG A 20 40.35 10.76 7.12
CA ARG A 20 39.60 12.03 7.10
C ARG A 20 38.57 12.02 5.98
N SER A 21 38.97 11.57 4.80
CA SER A 21 38.06 11.43 3.66
C SER A 21 36.95 10.41 3.92
N LEU A 22 37.25 9.32 4.64
CA LEU A 22 36.24 8.36 5.04
C LEU A 22 35.24 8.96 6.03
N LEU A 23 35.72 9.75 7.01
CA LEU A 23 34.86 10.41 8.00
C LEU A 23 33.98 11.51 7.39
N THR A 24 34.48 12.30 6.42
CA THR A 24 33.64 13.27 5.67
C THR A 24 32.60 12.57 4.83
N MET A 25 33.01 11.52 4.10
CA MET A 25 32.09 10.78 3.25
C MET A 25 31.03 10.06 4.07
N PHE A 26 31.33 9.61 5.29
CA PHE A 26 30.37 8.89 6.14
C PHE A 26 29.05 9.66 6.36
N GLY A 27 29.12 10.97 6.62
CA GLY A 27 27.92 11.80 6.78
C GLY A 27 27.07 11.86 5.51
N VAL A 28 27.72 11.98 4.35
CA VAL A 28 27.04 11.99 3.04
C VAL A 28 26.47 10.61 2.71
N ILE A 29 27.24 9.54 2.95
CA ILE A 29 26.86 8.14 2.74
C ILE A 29 25.59 7.83 3.54
N CYS A 30 25.59 8.12 4.84
CA CYS A 30 24.45 7.88 5.72
C CYS A 30 23.23 8.73 5.32
N GLY A 31 23.43 9.99 4.92
CA GLY A 31 22.35 10.85 4.46
C GLY A 31 21.69 10.35 3.16
N VAL A 32 22.49 9.97 2.17
CA VAL A 32 21.97 9.41 0.91
C VAL A 32 21.30 8.06 1.15
N ALA A 33 21.92 7.17 1.93
CA ALA A 33 21.36 5.86 2.25
C ALA A 33 20.02 5.97 2.99
N SER A 34 19.91 6.90 3.95
CA SER A 34 18.66 7.19 4.66
C SER A 34 17.57 7.71 3.71
N LEU A 35 17.90 8.68 2.85
CA LEU A 35 16.94 9.25 1.89
C LEU A 35 16.39 8.20 0.93
N VAL A 36 17.28 7.37 0.37
CA VAL A 36 16.94 6.30 -0.56
C VAL A 36 16.10 5.23 0.12
N THR A 37 16.46 4.86 1.36
CA THR A 37 15.72 3.90 2.17
C THR A 37 14.30 4.40 2.42
N MET A 38 14.14 5.63 2.93
CA MET A 38 12.82 6.20 3.21
C MET A 38 11.95 6.28 1.95
N ALA A 39 12.52 6.71 0.82
CA ALA A 39 11.81 6.75 -0.44
C ALA A 39 11.35 5.35 -0.90
N ALA A 40 12.15 4.31 -0.65
CA ALA A 40 11.81 2.93 -0.99
C ALA A 40 10.62 2.41 -0.19
N PHE A 41 10.59 2.68 1.12
CA PHE A 41 9.49 2.31 2.00
C PHE A 41 8.19 3.06 1.64
N VAL A 42 8.27 4.38 1.44
CA VAL A 42 7.11 5.18 1.01
C VAL A 42 6.54 4.68 -0.31
N LYS A 43 7.41 4.31 -1.27
CA LYS A 43 6.93 3.76 -2.55
C LYS A 43 6.34 2.36 -2.41
N GLY A 44 6.91 1.52 -1.56
CA GLY A 44 6.36 0.20 -1.23
C GLY A 44 4.94 0.30 -0.68
N LYS A 45 4.73 1.20 0.31
CA LYS A 45 3.41 1.51 0.87
C LYS A 45 2.43 2.03 -0.18
N GLU A 46 2.84 2.98 -1.01
CA GLU A 46 2.01 3.52 -2.11
C GLU A 46 1.52 2.41 -3.05
N ASN A 47 2.39 1.45 -3.39
CA ASN A 47 2.03 0.36 -4.28
C ASN A 47 1.07 -0.65 -3.62
N LEU A 48 1.34 -1.03 -2.37
CA LEU A 48 0.48 -1.92 -1.59
C LEU A 48 -0.93 -1.35 -1.45
N LEU A 49 -1.04 -0.04 -1.21
CA LEU A 49 -2.33 0.64 -1.09
C LEU A 49 -3.08 0.70 -2.42
N ARG A 50 -2.37 0.91 -3.54
CA ARG A 50 -2.97 0.82 -4.89
C ARG A 50 -3.48 -0.57 -5.20
N GLU A 51 -2.72 -1.61 -4.86
CA GLU A 51 -3.12 -3.00 -5.02
C GLU A 51 -4.35 -3.30 -4.16
N SER A 52 -4.32 -2.91 -2.88
CA SER A 52 -5.44 -3.04 -1.96
C SER A 52 -6.72 -2.36 -2.44
N LEU A 53 -6.60 -1.19 -3.06
CA LEU A 53 -7.72 -0.44 -3.64
C LEU A 53 -8.26 -1.13 -4.89
N ALA A 54 -7.37 -1.56 -5.78
CA ALA A 54 -7.75 -2.33 -6.97
C ALA A 54 -8.52 -3.59 -6.57
N GLU A 55 -8.05 -4.31 -5.55
CA GLU A 55 -8.72 -5.53 -5.10
C GLU A 55 -10.06 -5.29 -4.40
N THR A 56 -10.34 -4.09 -3.90
CA THR A 56 -11.62 -3.82 -3.21
C THR A 56 -12.74 -3.43 -4.19
N GLY A 57 -12.44 -3.36 -5.49
CA GLY A 57 -13.35 -2.93 -6.56
C GLY A 57 -12.93 -1.63 -7.26
N GLY A 58 -11.78 -1.07 -6.89
CA GLY A 58 -11.26 0.19 -7.44
C GLY A 58 -12.06 1.43 -7.01
N LEU A 59 -11.66 2.59 -7.54
CA LEU A 59 -12.35 3.88 -7.32
C LEU A 59 -13.73 3.96 -7.98
N GLU A 60 -14.03 3.02 -8.87
CA GLU A 60 -15.25 2.96 -9.65
C GLU A 60 -16.41 2.29 -8.89
N LYS A 61 -16.12 1.60 -7.79
CA LYS A 61 -17.13 0.94 -6.97
C LYS A 61 -17.86 1.96 -6.09
N ILE A 62 -19.18 1.95 -6.18
CA ILE A 62 -20.08 2.66 -5.27
C ILE A 62 -20.85 1.62 -4.46
N THR A 63 -20.87 1.80 -3.14
CA THR A 63 -21.70 1.03 -2.22
C THR A 63 -22.79 1.94 -1.67
N VAL A 64 -24.02 1.44 -1.62
CA VAL A 64 -25.15 2.10 -0.95
C VAL A 64 -25.57 1.23 0.22
N GLU A 65 -25.53 1.78 1.42
CA GLU A 65 -25.98 1.10 2.64
C GLU A 65 -27.19 1.80 3.24
N SER A 66 -27.89 1.11 4.14
CA SER A 66 -28.98 1.75 4.89
C SER A 66 -28.40 2.61 6.01
N GLU A 67 -28.87 3.83 6.13
CA GLU A 67 -28.55 4.70 7.26
C GLU A 67 -29.66 4.58 8.30
N ASP A 68 -29.31 4.08 9.50
CA ASP A 68 -30.29 3.90 10.57
C ASP A 68 -30.54 5.22 11.34
N ASP A 69 -29.61 6.20 11.34
CA ASP A 69 -29.79 7.51 12.00
C ASP A 69 -30.18 8.61 10.99
N LEU A 70 -31.50 8.84 10.86
CA LEU A 70 -32.01 9.91 10.00
C LEU A 70 -31.58 11.30 10.48
N PRO A 71 -31.40 12.27 9.57
CA PRO A 71 -31.12 13.66 9.92
C PRO A 71 -32.15 14.23 10.91
N ASP A 72 -31.73 15.19 11.76
CA ASP A 72 -32.57 15.76 12.83
C ASP A 72 -33.97 16.22 12.37
N TYR A 73 -34.08 16.72 11.12
CA TYR A 73 -35.32 17.19 10.54
C TYR A 73 -36.25 16.06 10.03
N GLN A 74 -35.74 14.85 9.85
CA GLN A 74 -36.47 13.64 9.45
C GLN A 74 -36.54 12.57 10.55
N LYS A 75 -35.90 12.79 11.71
CA LYS A 75 -35.85 11.84 12.82
C LYS A 75 -37.23 11.35 13.28
N HIS A 76 -38.29 12.15 13.12
CA HIS A 76 -39.66 11.75 13.42
C HIS A 76 -40.25 10.69 12.46
N LEU A 77 -39.58 10.38 11.36
CA LEU A 77 -39.95 9.41 10.33
C LEU A 77 -39.11 8.13 10.38
N GLU A 78 -38.26 7.95 11.39
CA GLU A 78 -37.36 6.79 11.53
C GLU A 78 -38.13 5.45 11.51
N GLY A 79 -39.35 5.42 12.06
CA GLY A 79 -40.22 4.24 12.00
C GLY A 79 -40.79 3.91 10.62
N GLU A 80 -40.70 4.83 9.65
CA GLU A 80 -41.10 4.62 8.26
C GLU A 80 -39.91 4.26 7.35
N ALA A 81 -38.68 4.46 7.83
CA ALA A 81 -37.45 4.10 7.11
C ALA A 81 -37.35 2.58 6.97
N LYS A 82 -37.28 2.11 5.73
CA LYS A 82 -37.12 0.68 5.42
C LYS A 82 -35.67 0.33 5.14
N GLY A 83 -34.82 1.32 4.91
CA GLY A 83 -33.48 1.15 4.38
C GLY A 83 -33.51 0.73 2.91
N VAL A 84 -32.35 0.32 2.40
CA VAL A 84 -32.22 -0.13 1.02
C VAL A 84 -32.92 -1.46 0.78
N THR A 85 -33.66 -1.56 -0.33
CA THR A 85 -34.49 -2.72 -0.68
C THR A 85 -34.23 -3.25 -2.08
N LEU A 86 -34.73 -4.44 -2.39
CA LEU A 86 -34.63 -5.01 -3.73
C LEU A 86 -35.39 -4.17 -4.78
N LYS A 87 -36.43 -3.43 -4.38
CA LYS A 87 -37.12 -2.47 -5.25
C LYS A 87 -36.17 -1.39 -5.77
N ASP A 88 -35.25 -0.94 -4.92
CA ASP A 88 -34.29 0.11 -5.25
C ASP A 88 -33.31 -0.35 -6.32
N VAL A 89 -32.87 -1.61 -6.25
CA VAL A 89 -32.03 -2.22 -7.30
C VAL A 89 -32.69 -2.14 -8.67
N TYR A 90 -33.96 -2.55 -8.78
CA TYR A 90 -34.68 -2.49 -10.05
C TYR A 90 -34.96 -1.05 -10.50
N ALA A 91 -35.21 -0.14 -9.56
CA ALA A 91 -35.38 1.27 -9.86
C ALA A 91 -34.09 1.90 -10.39
N LEU A 92 -32.94 1.54 -9.82
CA LEU A 92 -31.62 1.98 -10.27
C LEU A 92 -31.28 1.41 -11.65
N GLN A 93 -31.55 0.13 -11.90
CA GLN A 93 -31.35 -0.48 -13.22
C GLN A 93 -32.16 0.22 -14.32
N ALA A 94 -33.35 0.73 -14.00
CA ALA A 94 -34.20 1.43 -14.95
C ALA A 94 -33.93 2.95 -15.02
N GLY A 95 -33.43 3.55 -13.94
CA GLY A 95 -33.39 5.00 -13.75
C GLY A 95 -31.99 5.63 -13.71
N ALA A 96 -30.93 4.83 -13.62
CA ALA A 96 -29.56 5.30 -13.46
C ALA A 96 -28.62 4.74 -14.56
N PRO A 97 -28.66 5.26 -15.80
CA PRO A 97 -27.80 4.81 -16.90
C PRO A 97 -26.30 5.07 -16.71
N MET A 98 -25.88 5.91 -15.77
CA MET A 98 -24.44 6.18 -15.53
C MET A 98 -23.75 5.11 -14.68
N VAL A 99 -24.52 4.22 -14.05
CA VAL A 99 -24.01 3.10 -13.26
C VAL A 99 -24.35 1.78 -13.96
N HIS A 100 -23.45 0.80 -13.85
CA HIS A 100 -23.63 -0.54 -14.39
C HIS A 100 -23.36 -1.60 -13.31
N ASP A 101 -23.69 -2.85 -13.63
CA ASP A 101 -23.54 -4.02 -12.76
C ASP A 101 -24.17 -3.88 -11.37
N ILE A 102 -25.34 -3.24 -11.28
CA ILE A 102 -26.02 -3.03 -10.00
C ILE A 102 -26.39 -4.38 -9.37
N THR A 103 -25.86 -4.63 -8.17
CA THR A 103 -25.92 -5.92 -7.49
C THR A 103 -26.35 -5.78 -6.03
N PRO A 104 -27.44 -6.45 -5.60
CA PRO A 104 -27.84 -6.54 -4.21
C PRO A 104 -26.92 -7.47 -3.41
N SER A 105 -26.71 -7.14 -2.14
CA SER A 105 -26.14 -8.08 -1.17
C SER A 105 -26.89 -8.09 0.16
N ILE A 106 -27.00 -9.29 0.71
CA ILE A 106 -27.35 -9.52 2.11
C ILE A 106 -26.15 -10.16 2.80
N ASN A 107 -25.63 -9.46 3.79
CA ASN A 107 -24.41 -9.80 4.49
C ASN A 107 -24.78 -10.32 5.89
N LYS A 108 -24.47 -11.58 6.16
CA LYS A 108 -24.61 -12.18 7.49
C LYS A 108 -23.22 -12.28 8.12
N SER A 109 -22.89 -11.30 8.95
CA SER A 109 -21.65 -11.23 9.72
C SER A 109 -21.80 -11.80 11.13
N ARG A 110 -20.66 -12.10 11.76
CA ARG A 110 -20.49 -12.69 13.10
C ARG A 110 -21.36 -12.09 14.20
N TYR A 111 -21.71 -10.81 14.08
CA TYR A 111 -22.34 -10.04 15.15
C TYR A 111 -23.81 -10.40 15.40
N ARG A 112 -24.49 -11.06 14.46
CA ARG A 112 -25.95 -11.25 14.50
C ARG A 112 -26.42 -12.72 14.58
N GLY A 113 -25.50 -13.67 14.74
CA GLY A 113 -25.80 -15.09 14.95
C GLY A 113 -24.60 -15.99 14.65
N TYR A 114 -24.48 -17.14 15.32
CA TYR A 114 -23.39 -18.10 15.08
C TYR A 114 -23.55 -18.76 13.70
N LEU A 115 -23.04 -18.11 12.65
CA LEU A 115 -22.89 -18.70 11.33
C LEU A 115 -21.98 -19.94 11.44
N ARG A 116 -22.58 -21.12 11.34
CA ARG A 116 -21.89 -22.39 11.53
C ARG A 116 -21.76 -23.07 10.18
N VAL A 117 -20.51 -23.20 9.73
CA VAL A 117 -20.18 -23.99 8.55
C VAL A 117 -19.50 -25.26 9.01
N SER A 118 -20.00 -26.43 8.60
CA SER A 118 -19.44 -27.70 9.03
C SER A 118 -19.49 -28.78 7.95
N ARG A 119 -18.56 -29.73 8.07
CA ARG A 119 -18.47 -30.93 7.24
C ARG A 119 -17.78 -32.03 8.04
N LYS A 120 -18.37 -33.24 8.08
CA LYS A 120 -17.78 -34.46 8.69
C LYS A 120 -17.10 -34.22 10.06
N GLY A 121 -17.74 -33.44 10.94
CA GLY A 121 -17.21 -33.11 12.28
C GLY A 121 -16.20 -31.94 12.34
N ARG A 122 -15.69 -31.45 11.20
CA ARG A 122 -14.91 -30.21 11.10
C ARG A 122 -15.81 -28.99 10.93
N GLY A 123 -15.36 -27.85 11.43
CA GLY A 123 -16.09 -26.60 11.37
C GLY A 123 -15.21 -25.45 10.86
N ALA A 124 -15.80 -24.58 10.06
CA ALA A 124 -15.20 -23.33 9.62
C ALA A 124 -16.00 -22.15 10.15
N ARG A 125 -15.29 -21.03 10.30
CA ARG A 125 -15.87 -19.76 10.76
C ARG A 125 -15.60 -18.70 9.69
N PRO A 126 -16.48 -18.59 8.68
CA PRO A 126 -16.40 -17.52 7.70
C PRO A 126 -16.37 -16.16 8.39
N TRP A 127 -15.60 -15.25 7.80
CA TRP A 127 -15.68 -13.84 8.10
C TRP A 127 -17.05 -13.30 7.69
N MET A 128 -17.52 -13.74 6.51
CA MET A 128 -18.75 -13.26 5.91
C MET A 128 -19.45 -14.37 5.11
N LEU A 129 -20.76 -14.48 5.32
CA LEU A 129 -21.67 -15.14 4.38
C LEU A 129 -22.42 -14.04 3.62
N GLN A 130 -22.26 -14.01 2.30
CA GLN A 130 -22.87 -13.03 1.43
C GLN A 130 -23.87 -13.73 0.50
N GLY A 131 -25.11 -13.29 0.52
CA GLY A 131 -26.15 -13.63 -0.46
C GLY A 131 -26.20 -12.56 -1.52
N THR A 132 -25.90 -12.89 -2.77
CA THR A 132 -25.77 -11.88 -3.84
C THR A 132 -26.07 -12.45 -5.23
N TRP A 133 -25.99 -11.60 -6.25
CA TRP A 133 -26.08 -11.99 -7.66
C TRP A 133 -24.71 -12.32 -8.27
N PRO A 134 -24.67 -13.03 -9.41
CA PRO A 134 -23.42 -13.43 -10.05
C PRO A 134 -22.50 -12.26 -10.42
N SER A 135 -23.07 -11.09 -10.72
CA SER A 135 -22.38 -9.84 -11.05
C SER A 135 -21.49 -9.30 -9.93
N ALA A 136 -21.70 -9.74 -8.68
CA ALA A 136 -20.81 -9.37 -7.57
C ALA A 136 -19.35 -9.82 -7.79
N LEU A 137 -19.14 -10.88 -8.59
CA LEU A 137 -17.82 -11.38 -8.92
C LEU A 137 -16.95 -10.29 -9.56
N GLU A 138 -17.51 -9.56 -10.53
CA GLU A 138 -16.82 -8.52 -11.29
C GLU A 138 -16.69 -7.22 -10.48
N ILE A 139 -17.69 -6.87 -9.68
CA ILE A 139 -17.67 -5.64 -8.87
C ILE A 139 -16.65 -5.72 -7.75
N GLN A 140 -16.54 -6.87 -7.09
CA GLN A 140 -15.66 -7.09 -5.94
C GLN A 140 -14.28 -7.64 -6.36
N GLU A 141 -13.95 -7.65 -7.65
CA GLU A 141 -12.69 -8.15 -8.21
C GLU A 141 -12.33 -9.54 -7.64
N HIS A 142 -13.31 -10.44 -7.68
CA HIS A 142 -13.11 -11.83 -7.32
C HIS A 142 -12.80 -12.67 -8.56
N GLU A 143 -11.72 -13.43 -8.54
CA GLU A 143 -11.38 -14.43 -9.55
C GLU A 143 -11.73 -15.84 -9.05
N ILE A 144 -12.29 -16.67 -9.93
CA ILE A 144 -12.55 -18.08 -9.67
C ILE A 144 -11.36 -18.89 -10.18
N GLU A 145 -10.69 -19.60 -9.27
CA GLU A 145 -9.57 -20.48 -9.62
C GLU A 145 -10.06 -21.85 -10.08
N HIS A 146 -11.12 -22.36 -9.43
CA HIS A 146 -11.69 -23.66 -9.77
C HIS A 146 -13.22 -23.63 -9.80
N GLY A 147 -13.81 -24.29 -10.80
CA GLY A 147 -15.26 -24.43 -10.93
C GLY A 147 -15.90 -23.26 -11.68
N ARG A 148 -17.04 -22.78 -11.18
CA ARG A 148 -17.78 -21.66 -11.79
C ARG A 148 -18.48 -20.80 -10.75
N MET A 149 -18.85 -19.58 -11.16
CA MET A 149 -19.79 -18.77 -10.39
C MET A 149 -21.18 -19.41 -10.48
N PHE A 150 -22.00 -19.21 -9.46
CA PHE A 150 -23.43 -19.53 -9.60
C PHE A 150 -24.06 -18.62 -10.66
N THR A 151 -25.10 -19.12 -11.33
CA THR A 151 -25.76 -18.38 -12.43
C THR A 151 -27.00 -17.65 -11.93
N MET A 152 -27.56 -16.77 -12.76
CA MET A 152 -28.84 -16.12 -12.45
C MET A 152 -29.99 -17.15 -12.33
N MET A 153 -29.88 -18.29 -13.02
CA MET A 153 -30.84 -19.40 -12.88
C MET A 153 -30.72 -20.09 -11.51
N ASP A 154 -29.49 -20.23 -10.99
CA ASP A 154 -29.26 -20.78 -9.65
C ASP A 154 -29.87 -19.87 -8.56
N ASP A 155 -29.84 -18.55 -8.76
CA ASP A 155 -30.52 -17.59 -7.90
C ASP A 155 -32.04 -17.69 -8.02
N LEU A 156 -32.58 -17.67 -9.24
CA LEU A 156 -34.03 -17.70 -9.48
C LEU A 156 -34.69 -18.97 -8.92
N LEU A 157 -34.01 -20.13 -9.02
CA LEU A 157 -34.50 -21.41 -8.50
C LEU A 157 -34.15 -21.63 -7.01
N ALA A 158 -33.43 -20.69 -6.39
CA ALA A 158 -32.89 -20.81 -5.04
C ALA A 158 -32.13 -22.14 -4.83
N ASN A 159 -31.26 -22.49 -5.80
CA ASN A 159 -30.46 -23.71 -5.74
C ASN A 159 -29.47 -23.65 -4.57
N ASN A 160 -29.25 -24.78 -3.90
CA ASN A 160 -28.30 -24.91 -2.78
C ASN A 160 -26.86 -25.00 -3.28
N VAL A 161 -26.38 -23.93 -3.88
CA VAL A 161 -25.01 -23.82 -4.39
C VAL A 161 -24.26 -22.73 -3.65
N CYS A 162 -22.96 -22.90 -3.50
CA CYS A 162 -22.09 -21.89 -2.90
C CYS A 162 -20.73 -21.83 -3.60
N VAL A 163 -20.10 -20.66 -3.47
CA VAL A 163 -18.70 -20.42 -3.83
C VAL A 163 -17.96 -20.08 -2.55
N ILE A 164 -16.80 -20.69 -2.35
CA ILE A 164 -16.04 -20.57 -1.10
C ILE A 164 -14.64 -19.99 -1.33
N GLY A 165 -14.15 -19.25 -0.35
CA GLY A 165 -12.76 -18.83 -0.31
C GLY A 165 -11.81 -19.91 0.21
N THR A 166 -10.52 -19.70 -0.02
CA THR A 166 -9.44 -20.65 0.27
C THR A 166 -9.31 -21.00 1.75
N GLU A 167 -9.54 -20.06 2.67
CA GLU A 167 -9.47 -20.31 4.11
C GLU A 167 -10.62 -21.21 4.60
N ILE A 168 -11.79 -21.11 3.97
CA ILE A 168 -12.92 -22.01 4.24
C ILE A 168 -12.59 -23.42 3.81
N ARG A 169 -11.97 -23.60 2.63
CA ARG A 169 -11.47 -24.90 2.19
C ARG A 169 -10.51 -25.48 3.21
N ASN A 170 -9.45 -24.75 3.56
CA ASN A 170 -8.42 -25.21 4.49
C ASN A 170 -8.99 -25.57 5.88
N SER A 171 -10.15 -25.02 6.23
CA SER A 171 -10.85 -25.29 7.49
C SER A 171 -11.73 -26.54 7.44
N LEU A 172 -12.32 -26.85 6.28
CA LEU A 172 -13.27 -27.94 6.11
C LEU A 172 -12.67 -29.19 5.46
N PHE A 173 -11.60 -29.03 4.69
CA PHE A 173 -10.90 -30.06 3.92
C PHE A 173 -9.45 -30.13 4.38
N ASP A 174 -8.83 -31.30 4.24
CA ASP A 174 -7.39 -31.43 4.43
C ASP A 174 -6.65 -30.68 3.31
N GLU A 175 -5.44 -30.21 3.59
CA GLU A 175 -4.65 -29.47 2.59
C GLU A 175 -4.19 -30.36 1.44
N MET A 176 -4.01 -31.66 1.71
CA MET A 176 -3.50 -32.64 0.76
C MET A 176 -4.39 -33.88 0.77
N ASP A 177 -4.60 -34.44 -0.42
CA ASP A 177 -5.18 -35.77 -0.61
C ASP A 177 -4.16 -36.87 -0.26
N GLU A 178 -4.57 -38.13 -0.25
CA GLU A 178 -3.72 -39.31 0.00
C GLU A 178 -2.51 -39.41 -0.96
N GLN A 179 -2.53 -38.63 -2.05
CA GLN A 179 -1.52 -38.56 -3.10
C GLN A 179 -0.63 -37.29 -3.02
N GLY A 180 -0.83 -36.42 -2.03
CA GLY A 180 -0.05 -35.20 -1.84
C GLY A 180 -0.51 -33.97 -2.66
N GLU A 181 -1.62 -34.09 -3.40
CA GLU A 181 -2.20 -33.02 -4.20
C GLU A 181 -3.23 -32.19 -3.42
N THR A 182 -3.38 -30.91 -3.75
CA THR A 182 -4.33 -30.02 -3.06
C THR A 182 -5.78 -30.44 -3.35
N ILE A 183 -6.57 -30.68 -2.30
CA ILE A 183 -7.97 -31.09 -2.44
C ILE A 183 -8.80 -29.92 -2.98
N ILE A 184 -9.36 -30.08 -4.17
CA ILE A 184 -10.29 -29.13 -4.78
C ILE A 184 -11.73 -29.60 -4.52
N PRO A 185 -12.50 -28.93 -3.64
CA PRO A 185 -13.76 -29.47 -3.12
C PRO A 185 -14.98 -29.19 -4.03
N ILE A 186 -14.83 -29.21 -5.35
CA ILE A 186 -15.97 -28.96 -6.26
C ILE A 186 -16.92 -30.15 -6.26
N GLY A 187 -18.22 -29.88 -6.16
CA GLY A 187 -19.27 -30.90 -6.09
C GLY A 187 -19.48 -31.49 -4.69
N GLU A 188 -18.59 -31.18 -3.74
CA GLU A 188 -18.72 -31.60 -2.35
C GLU A 188 -19.83 -30.82 -1.62
N ARG A 189 -20.39 -31.46 -0.59
CA ARG A 189 -21.45 -30.87 0.22
C ARG A 189 -20.91 -30.36 1.55
N ILE A 190 -21.31 -29.14 1.90
CA ILE A 190 -21.05 -28.51 3.20
C ILE A 190 -22.36 -28.12 3.85
N LEU A 191 -22.39 -28.07 5.18
CA LEU A 191 -23.55 -27.61 5.94
C LEU A 191 -23.33 -26.16 6.34
N ILE A 192 -24.22 -25.27 5.90
CA ILE A 192 -24.28 -23.88 6.35
C ILE A 192 -25.54 -23.76 7.21
N ASN A 193 -25.39 -23.49 8.50
CA ASN A 193 -26.49 -23.49 9.48
C ASN A 193 -27.40 -24.73 9.35
N TYR A 194 -26.79 -25.90 9.28
CA TYR A 194 -27.46 -27.21 9.14
C TYR A 194 -28.17 -27.47 7.80
N VAL A 195 -28.11 -26.53 6.85
CA VAL A 195 -28.64 -26.71 5.49
C VAL A 195 -27.51 -27.17 4.55
N PRO A 196 -27.70 -28.22 3.73
CA PRO A 196 -26.68 -28.70 2.81
C PRO A 196 -26.57 -27.83 1.55
N PHE A 197 -25.36 -27.37 1.25
CA PHE A 197 -24.97 -26.64 0.05
C PHE A 197 -23.91 -27.41 -0.73
N THR A 198 -23.97 -27.34 -2.06
CA THR A 198 -22.99 -27.92 -2.97
C THR A 198 -22.00 -26.84 -3.41
N ILE A 199 -20.71 -27.12 -3.27
CA ILE A 199 -19.67 -26.19 -3.72
C ILE A 199 -19.58 -26.24 -5.24
N VAL A 200 -19.85 -25.12 -5.91
CA VAL A 200 -19.77 -25.01 -7.39
C VAL A 200 -18.54 -24.26 -7.87
N GLY A 201 -17.91 -23.48 -6.98
CA GLY A 201 -16.72 -22.71 -7.29
C GLY A 201 -15.84 -22.45 -6.08
N MET A 202 -14.60 -22.11 -6.36
CA MET A 202 -13.59 -21.70 -5.39
C MET A 202 -12.88 -20.45 -5.90
N PHE A 203 -12.78 -19.43 -5.04
CA PHE A 203 -12.00 -18.25 -5.35
C PHE A 203 -10.51 -18.55 -5.36
N LYS A 204 -9.78 -17.77 -6.14
CA LYS A 204 -8.32 -17.70 -6.07
C LYS A 204 -7.88 -17.31 -4.66
N GLU A 205 -6.76 -17.87 -4.22
CA GLU A 205 -6.14 -17.46 -2.97
C GLU A 205 -5.49 -16.08 -3.12
N TYR A 206 -6.03 -15.08 -2.40
CA TYR A 206 -5.45 -13.75 -2.37
C TYR A 206 -4.38 -13.66 -1.29
N MET A 207 -3.17 -13.29 -1.68
CA MET A 207 -2.08 -13.08 -0.74
C MET A 207 -1.09 -12.10 -1.36
N SER A 208 -0.34 -11.41 -0.50
CA SER A 208 0.79 -10.60 -0.95
C SER A 208 1.82 -11.47 -1.69
N ASP A 209 2.47 -10.89 -2.70
CA ASP A 209 3.56 -11.52 -3.44
C ASP A 209 4.68 -12.08 -2.53
N GLU A 210 4.91 -11.44 -1.39
CA GLU A 210 5.89 -11.90 -0.42
C GLU A 210 5.42 -13.14 0.34
N ASP A 211 4.15 -13.19 0.72
CA ASP A 211 3.54 -14.37 1.35
C ASP A 211 3.51 -15.54 0.37
N ARG A 212 3.25 -15.26 -0.92
CA ARG A 212 3.34 -16.26 -1.98
C ARG A 212 4.75 -16.84 -2.10
N LYS A 213 5.78 -15.99 -2.15
CA LYS A 213 7.19 -16.45 -2.18
C LYS A 213 7.57 -17.23 -0.92
N LYS A 214 7.13 -16.79 0.27
CA LYS A 214 7.35 -17.51 1.54
C LYS A 214 6.65 -18.87 1.52
N LYS A 215 5.44 -18.95 0.98
CA LYS A 215 4.67 -20.19 0.83
C LYS A 215 5.33 -21.14 -0.16
N GLU A 216 5.80 -20.64 -1.30
CA GLU A 216 6.56 -21.40 -2.28
C GLU A 216 7.87 -21.96 -1.69
N ALA A 217 8.61 -21.13 -0.95
CA ALA A 217 9.84 -21.54 -0.26
C ALA A 217 9.57 -22.58 0.85
N ALA A 218 8.52 -22.40 1.65
CA ALA A 218 8.12 -23.36 2.69
C ALA A 218 7.64 -24.68 2.09
N LYS A 219 6.92 -24.64 0.96
CA LYS A 219 6.51 -25.83 0.20
C LYS A 219 7.73 -26.57 -0.35
N ALA A 220 8.74 -25.84 -0.83
CA ALA A 220 10.02 -26.41 -1.26
C ALA A 220 10.84 -27.00 -0.09
N ALA A 221 10.69 -26.45 1.13
CA ALA A 221 11.32 -26.94 2.35
C ALA A 221 10.57 -28.10 3.03
N GLY A 222 9.35 -28.45 2.58
CA GLY A 222 8.54 -29.52 3.17
C GLY A 222 7.90 -29.18 4.52
N GLU A 223 7.82 -27.89 4.89
CA GLU A 223 7.24 -27.45 6.16
C GLU A 223 5.73 -27.20 6.05
N THR A 224 4.92 -27.96 6.78
CA THR A 224 3.47 -27.69 6.93
C THR A 224 3.26 -26.62 7.99
N ARG A 225 2.81 -25.43 7.60
CA ARG A 225 2.71 -24.28 8.50
C ARG A 225 1.53 -24.46 9.47
N SER A 226 1.76 -24.26 10.77
CA SER A 226 0.70 -24.21 11.78
C SER A 226 -0.02 -22.85 11.75
N ARG A 227 -1.36 -22.88 11.74
CA ARG A 227 -2.36 -21.78 11.71
C ARG A 227 -2.14 -20.56 12.62
N ARG A 228 -1.13 -20.56 13.50
CA ARG A 228 -1.09 -19.67 14.68
C ARG A 228 -0.38 -18.33 14.47
N ASN A 229 0.31 -18.10 13.35
CA ASN A 229 1.14 -16.90 13.15
C ASN A 229 0.68 -15.98 12.01
N MET A 230 -0.63 -15.88 11.75
CA MET A 230 -1.13 -14.95 10.71
C MET A 230 -1.14 -13.49 11.20
N PHE A 231 -1.30 -13.25 12.51
CA PHE A 231 -1.21 -11.90 13.09
C PHE A 231 0.16 -11.68 13.72
N SER A 232 1.16 -11.32 12.90
CA SER A 232 2.38 -10.75 13.46
C SER A 232 2.05 -9.41 14.11
N ARG A 233 2.34 -9.28 15.40
CA ARG A 233 1.97 -8.13 16.25
C ARG A 233 2.74 -6.84 15.91
N GLY A 234 3.60 -6.86 14.88
CA GLY A 234 4.57 -5.81 14.55
C GLY A 234 4.32 -4.97 13.28
N GLY A 235 3.35 -5.32 12.41
CA GLY A 235 3.17 -4.59 11.14
C GLY A 235 2.54 -3.20 11.29
N ASP A 236 2.82 -2.27 10.37
CA ASP A 236 2.21 -0.96 10.29
C ASP A 236 0.68 -1.05 10.00
N SER A 237 -0.04 0.00 10.34
CA SER A 237 -1.50 0.17 10.17
C SER A 237 -1.98 -0.16 8.75
N ASN A 238 -1.26 0.27 7.73
CA ASN A 238 -1.60 0.04 6.32
C ASN A 238 -1.43 -1.43 5.92
N THR A 239 -0.38 -2.08 6.39
CA THR A 239 -0.12 -3.48 6.08
C THR A 239 -1.14 -4.42 6.71
N ARG A 240 -1.57 -4.10 7.94
CA ARG A 240 -2.66 -4.82 8.61
C ARG A 240 -3.99 -4.69 7.86
N ARG A 241 -4.25 -3.54 7.20
CA ARG A 241 -5.46 -3.33 6.40
C ARG A 241 -5.49 -4.21 5.15
N THR A 242 -4.40 -4.27 4.38
CA THR A 242 -4.35 -5.12 3.17
C THR A 242 -4.39 -6.61 3.54
N GLN A 243 -3.65 -7.01 4.57
CA GLN A 243 -3.72 -8.39 5.08
C GLN A 243 -5.14 -8.75 5.55
N TYR A 244 -5.86 -7.78 6.12
CA TYR A 244 -7.25 -7.94 6.51
C TYR A 244 -8.17 -8.07 5.30
N ILE A 245 -7.98 -7.31 4.21
CA ILE A 245 -8.75 -7.44 2.97
C ILE A 245 -8.56 -8.84 2.34
N TYR A 246 -7.32 -9.30 2.24
CA TYR A 246 -7.00 -10.67 1.79
C TYR A 246 -7.67 -11.73 2.65
N TYR A 247 -7.59 -11.56 3.97
CA TYR A 247 -8.25 -12.46 4.92
C TYR A 247 -9.77 -12.47 4.75
N GLN A 248 -10.40 -11.31 4.53
CA GLN A 248 -11.83 -11.23 4.27
C GLN A 248 -12.22 -11.97 2.98
N LYS A 249 -11.52 -11.72 1.87
CA LYS A 249 -11.75 -12.40 0.58
C LYS A 249 -11.57 -13.92 0.69
N ASN A 250 -10.47 -14.37 1.28
CA ASN A 250 -10.20 -15.80 1.44
C ASN A 250 -11.15 -16.49 2.42
N ASN A 251 -11.73 -15.74 3.37
CA ASN A 251 -12.63 -16.26 4.39
C ASN A 251 -14.10 -15.86 4.15
N ALA A 252 -14.49 -15.73 2.87
CA ALA A 252 -15.86 -15.45 2.44
C ALA A 252 -16.55 -16.71 1.92
N ILE A 253 -17.89 -16.74 2.05
CA ILE A 253 -18.77 -17.68 1.36
C ILE A 253 -19.83 -16.86 0.63
N MET A 254 -19.93 -17.07 -0.68
CA MET A 254 -20.99 -16.49 -1.49
C MET A 254 -22.04 -17.54 -1.83
N VAL A 255 -23.31 -17.15 -1.70
CA VAL A 255 -24.47 -17.94 -2.11
C VAL A 255 -25.42 -17.07 -2.93
N PRO A 256 -26.31 -17.66 -3.75
CA PRO A 256 -27.34 -16.87 -4.41
C PRO A 256 -28.23 -16.16 -3.38
N LEU A 257 -28.56 -14.90 -3.65
CA LEU A 257 -29.37 -14.04 -2.77
C LEU A 257 -30.67 -14.73 -2.35
N ASN A 258 -31.41 -15.26 -3.32
CA ASN A 258 -32.69 -15.93 -3.04
C ASN A 258 -32.51 -17.21 -2.24
N THR A 259 -31.40 -17.94 -2.43
CA THR A 259 -31.08 -19.12 -1.63
C THR A 259 -30.81 -18.75 -0.17
N LEU A 260 -30.03 -17.68 0.07
CA LEU A 260 -29.78 -17.19 1.42
C LEU A 260 -31.10 -16.85 2.12
N VAL A 261 -31.95 -16.08 1.46
CA VAL A 261 -33.20 -15.62 2.06
C VAL A 261 -34.18 -16.77 2.28
N ALA A 262 -34.37 -17.64 1.29
CA ALA A 262 -35.36 -18.71 1.39
C ALA A 262 -34.98 -19.82 2.39
N LYS A 263 -33.67 -20.03 2.64
CA LYS A 263 -33.19 -21.20 3.36
C LYS A 263 -32.35 -20.91 4.60
N LEU A 264 -31.76 -19.72 4.70
CA LEU A 264 -30.86 -19.35 5.79
C LEU A 264 -31.35 -18.16 6.61
N ASP A 265 -32.26 -17.35 6.10
CA ASP A 265 -32.82 -16.22 6.84
C ASP A 265 -34.14 -16.61 7.53
N SER A 266 -34.07 -16.87 8.84
CA SER A 266 -35.25 -17.16 9.65
C SER A 266 -36.12 -15.92 9.90
N SER A 267 -35.59 -14.73 9.64
CA SER A 267 -36.28 -13.44 9.78
C SER A 267 -37.17 -13.12 8.59
N TYR A 268 -37.52 -14.12 7.77
CA TYR A 268 -38.36 -13.95 6.58
C TYR A 268 -39.70 -13.33 6.97
N GLU A 269 -39.80 -12.01 6.88
CA GLU A 269 -41.07 -11.31 6.95
C GLU A 269 -41.90 -11.77 5.76
N THR A 270 -43.17 -12.08 6.00
CA THR A 270 -44.14 -12.55 4.99
C THR A 270 -44.59 -11.40 4.07
N GLY A 271 -43.64 -10.58 3.62
CA GLY A 271 -43.83 -9.40 2.78
C GLY A 271 -43.55 -9.65 1.30
N SER A 272 -43.70 -8.61 0.49
CA SER A 272 -43.36 -8.62 -0.94
C SER A 272 -41.87 -8.84 -1.13
N VAL A 273 -41.48 -9.67 -2.12
CA VAL A 273 -40.06 -9.90 -2.49
C VAL A 273 -39.32 -8.59 -2.78
N LEU A 274 -40.05 -7.57 -3.27
CA LEU A 274 -39.50 -6.25 -3.59
C LEU A 274 -39.21 -5.39 -2.35
N ASP A 275 -39.95 -5.55 -1.25
CA ASP A 275 -39.78 -4.79 -0.01
C ASP A 275 -38.68 -5.38 0.89
N ARG A 276 -37.92 -6.35 0.39
CA ARG A 276 -36.86 -7.04 1.14
C ARG A 276 -35.72 -6.09 1.46
N LYS A 277 -35.43 -5.89 2.76
CA LYS A 277 -34.26 -5.14 3.24
C LYS A 277 -32.97 -5.84 2.80
N LEU A 278 -32.08 -5.07 2.22
CA LEU A 278 -30.73 -5.47 1.81
C LEU A 278 -29.72 -4.98 2.86
N SER A 279 -28.53 -5.57 2.87
CA SER A 279 -27.42 -5.01 3.64
C SER A 279 -26.80 -3.84 2.89
N GLU A 280 -26.55 -4.05 1.59
CA GLU A 280 -25.94 -3.05 0.72
C GLU A 280 -26.40 -3.28 -0.73
N ILE A 281 -26.23 -2.25 -1.56
CA ILE A 281 -26.31 -2.33 -3.02
C ILE A 281 -24.97 -1.85 -3.56
N THR A 282 -24.32 -2.69 -4.36
CA THR A 282 -23.04 -2.34 -4.98
C THR A 282 -23.22 -2.13 -6.48
N MET A 283 -22.47 -1.19 -7.05
CA MET A 283 -22.50 -0.86 -8.49
C MET A 283 -21.16 -0.30 -8.94
N LYS A 284 -20.92 -0.30 -10.25
CA LYS A 284 -19.73 0.30 -10.87
C LYS A 284 -20.10 1.49 -11.76
N ILE A 285 -19.17 2.43 -11.89
CA ILE A 285 -19.21 3.52 -12.88
C ILE A 285 -18.17 3.25 -13.97
N GLU A 286 -18.40 3.77 -15.17
CA GLU A 286 -17.45 3.61 -16.29
C GLU A 286 -16.15 4.38 -16.09
N ASP A 287 -16.21 5.54 -15.42
CA ASP A 287 -15.07 6.43 -15.20
C ASP A 287 -15.26 7.19 -13.88
N VAL A 288 -14.18 7.31 -13.11
CA VAL A 288 -14.14 8.06 -11.83
C VAL A 288 -14.55 9.52 -12.00
N SER A 289 -14.30 10.14 -13.15
CA SER A 289 -14.75 11.50 -13.45
C SER A 289 -16.29 11.66 -13.46
N LEU A 290 -17.02 10.56 -13.66
CA LEU A 290 -18.48 10.52 -13.61
C LEU A 290 -19.01 10.16 -12.22
N LEU A 291 -18.17 10.03 -11.19
CA LEU A 291 -18.60 9.65 -9.84
C LEU A 291 -19.63 10.62 -9.27
N SER A 292 -19.33 11.93 -9.19
CA SER A 292 -20.26 12.92 -8.65
C SER A 292 -21.61 12.99 -9.40
N PRO A 293 -21.67 13.06 -10.75
CA PRO A 293 -22.95 13.02 -11.44
C PRO A 293 -23.68 11.68 -11.26
N SER A 294 -22.97 10.56 -11.19
CA SER A 294 -23.56 9.24 -10.95
C SER A 294 -24.19 9.15 -9.57
N LEU A 295 -23.49 9.59 -8.52
CA LEU A 295 -24.02 9.65 -7.15
C LEU A 295 -25.28 10.51 -7.07
N GLN A 296 -25.30 11.67 -7.76
CA GLN A 296 -26.49 12.51 -7.81
C GLN A 296 -27.66 11.81 -8.51
N GLN A 297 -27.40 11.07 -9.58
CA GLN A 297 -28.44 10.31 -10.29
C GLN A 297 -28.99 9.17 -9.42
N VAL A 298 -28.11 8.38 -8.80
CA VAL A 298 -28.48 7.31 -7.88
C VAL A 298 -29.29 7.88 -6.72
N ARG A 299 -28.84 8.99 -6.11
CA ARG A 299 -29.57 9.71 -5.06
C ARG A 299 -30.97 10.11 -5.52
N ASN A 300 -31.13 10.69 -6.70
CA ASN A 300 -32.45 11.11 -7.21
C ASN A 300 -33.41 9.92 -7.38
N VAL A 301 -32.90 8.77 -7.82
CA VAL A 301 -33.71 7.55 -7.96
C VAL A 301 -34.10 7.00 -6.59
N LEU A 302 -33.16 6.91 -5.65
CA LEU A 302 -33.41 6.42 -4.29
C LEU A 302 -34.37 7.34 -3.53
N MET A 303 -34.17 8.66 -3.58
CA MET A 303 -35.10 9.64 -2.97
C MET A 303 -36.53 9.46 -3.47
N ARG A 304 -36.72 9.09 -4.75
CA ARG A 304 -38.05 8.81 -5.28
C ARG A 304 -38.64 7.51 -4.72
N THR A 305 -37.84 6.45 -4.61
CA THR A 305 -38.31 5.16 -4.11
C THR A 305 -38.56 5.17 -2.60
N HIS A 306 -37.77 5.94 -1.87
CA HIS A 306 -37.80 6.14 -0.41
C HIS A 306 -38.72 7.30 0.01
N LYS A 307 -39.51 7.88 -0.92
CA LYS A 307 -40.48 8.96 -0.67
C LYS A 307 -39.87 10.23 -0.05
N GLY A 308 -38.60 10.49 -0.33
CA GLY A 308 -37.86 11.66 0.16
C GLY A 308 -37.17 11.47 1.51
N LEU A 309 -37.17 10.24 2.06
CA LEU A 309 -36.37 9.90 3.24
C LEU A 309 -34.90 9.71 2.84
N GLU A 310 -34.01 10.22 3.69
CA GLU A 310 -32.55 10.07 3.58
C GLU A 310 -32.04 8.94 4.48
N ASP A 311 -32.62 7.74 4.35
CA ASP A 311 -32.25 6.50 5.09
C ASP A 311 -31.20 5.65 4.34
N PHE A 312 -30.34 6.31 3.57
CA PHE A 312 -29.23 5.66 2.86
C PHE A 312 -28.01 6.57 2.78
N GLU A 313 -26.84 5.94 2.76
CA GLU A 313 -25.56 6.62 2.57
C GLU A 313 -24.78 5.99 1.41
N PHE A 314 -23.93 6.79 0.78
CA PHE A 314 -22.99 6.33 -0.24
C PHE A 314 -21.62 6.13 0.39
N GLU A 315 -21.14 4.90 0.39
CA GLU A 315 -19.74 4.61 0.66
C GLU A 315 -18.99 4.56 -0.68
N THR A 316 -18.02 5.45 -0.85
CA THR A 316 -17.14 5.52 -2.03
C THR A 316 -15.71 5.22 -1.65
N GLN A 317 -14.92 4.77 -2.61
CA GLN A 317 -13.50 4.52 -2.39
C GLN A 317 -12.64 5.80 -2.56
N GLU A 318 -13.23 6.94 -2.94
CA GLU A 318 -12.52 8.21 -3.13
C GLU A 318 -12.08 8.81 -1.80
N GLU A 319 -12.98 8.92 -0.81
CA GLU A 319 -12.64 9.38 0.54
C GLU A 319 -11.52 8.52 1.16
N PHE A 320 -11.63 7.20 0.99
CA PHE A 320 -10.59 6.26 1.41
C PHE A 320 -9.25 6.49 0.69
N ALA A 321 -9.26 6.73 -0.61
CA ALA A 321 -8.05 6.97 -1.39
C ALA A 321 -7.41 8.33 -1.11
N ASP A 322 -8.22 9.35 -0.84
CA ASP A 322 -7.76 10.69 -0.47
C ASP A 322 -7.08 10.67 0.91
N ASP A 323 -7.70 10.05 1.90
CA ASP A 323 -7.12 9.85 3.24
C ASP A 323 -5.76 9.15 3.17
N ILE A 324 -5.68 8.11 2.34
CA ILE A 324 -4.43 7.40 2.08
C ILE A 324 -3.40 8.30 1.40
N THR A 325 -3.80 9.04 0.37
CA THR A 325 -2.90 9.91 -0.38
C THR A 325 -2.34 11.01 0.51
N LEU A 326 -3.16 11.56 1.41
CA LEU A 326 -2.74 12.51 2.44
C LEU A 326 -1.76 11.88 3.44
N ALA A 327 -2.02 10.67 3.91
CA ALA A 327 -1.10 9.94 4.79
C ALA A 327 0.26 9.69 4.12
N ILE A 328 0.28 9.20 2.88
CA ILE A 328 1.49 9.01 2.08
C ILE A 328 2.22 10.34 1.88
N HIS A 329 1.50 11.41 1.60
CA HIS A 329 2.08 12.73 1.42
C HIS A 329 2.82 13.19 2.69
N ASN A 330 2.19 13.05 3.85
CA ASN A 330 2.79 13.40 5.14
C ASN A 330 4.03 12.53 5.46
N GLU A 331 3.99 11.23 5.18
CA GLU A 331 5.15 10.34 5.31
C GLU A 331 6.30 10.74 4.36
N ARG A 332 5.97 11.07 3.10
CA ARG A 332 6.96 11.53 2.11
C ARG A 332 7.62 12.83 2.53
N VAL A 333 6.84 13.80 3.00
CA VAL A 333 7.33 15.11 3.41
C VAL A 333 8.19 14.99 4.67
N SER A 334 7.71 14.32 5.72
CA SER A 334 8.47 14.10 6.95
C SER A 334 9.77 13.32 6.69
N GLY A 335 9.71 12.28 5.88
CA GLY A 335 10.88 11.52 5.44
C GLY A 335 11.93 12.37 4.72
N MET A 336 11.47 13.25 3.82
CA MET A 336 12.35 14.20 3.12
C MET A 336 12.99 15.21 4.08
N PHE A 337 12.26 15.70 5.08
CA PHE A 337 12.80 16.58 6.11
C PHE A 337 13.89 15.89 6.94
N ILE A 338 13.64 14.67 7.43
CA ILE A 338 14.61 13.90 8.21
C ILE A 338 15.88 13.64 7.40
N ALA A 339 15.73 13.18 6.16
CA ALA A 339 16.86 12.92 5.28
C ALA A 339 17.61 14.21 4.91
N GLY A 340 16.90 15.33 4.73
CA GLY A 340 17.47 16.65 4.54
C GLY A 340 18.34 17.09 5.71
N ILE A 341 17.87 16.89 6.95
CA ILE A 341 18.66 17.18 8.16
C ILE A 341 19.91 16.30 8.23
N CYS A 342 19.81 15.00 7.93
CA CYS A 342 20.96 14.10 7.88
C CYS A 342 22.02 14.57 6.88
N LEU A 343 21.60 15.02 5.70
CA LEU A 343 22.52 15.55 4.69
C LEU A 343 23.11 16.90 5.11
N LEU A 344 22.36 17.77 5.78
CA LEU A 344 22.90 19.02 6.35
C LEU A 344 23.99 18.74 7.39
N ILE A 345 23.77 17.75 8.28
CA ILE A 345 24.79 17.30 9.24
C ILE A 345 26.04 16.79 8.50
N GLY A 346 25.85 16.04 7.42
CA GLY A 346 26.95 15.64 6.52
C GLY A 346 27.69 16.83 5.92
N GLY A 347 26.97 17.85 5.45
CA GLY A 347 27.53 19.09 4.92
C GLY A 347 28.34 19.88 5.95
N ILE A 348 27.87 19.97 7.20
CA ILE A 348 28.63 20.57 8.31
C ILE A 348 29.92 19.79 8.57
N GLY A 349 29.86 18.46 8.48
CA GLY A 349 31.04 17.59 8.55
C GLY A 349 32.07 17.92 7.47
N ILE A 350 31.63 18.11 6.22
CA ILE A 350 32.50 18.56 5.11
C ILE A 350 33.14 19.90 5.46
N ILE A 351 32.36 20.90 5.90
CA ILE A 351 32.87 22.24 6.25
C ILE A 351 33.98 22.13 7.31
N ASN A 352 33.72 21.42 8.42
CA ASN A 352 34.66 21.35 9.53
C ASN A 352 35.97 20.67 9.13
N ILE A 353 35.89 19.56 8.39
CA ILE A 353 37.09 18.83 7.97
C ILE A 353 37.86 19.62 6.89
N MET A 354 37.16 20.27 5.96
CA MET A 354 37.81 21.13 4.97
C MET A 354 38.48 22.35 5.61
N LEU A 355 37.88 22.96 6.63
CA LEU A 355 38.52 24.06 7.37
C LEU A 355 39.77 23.60 8.12
N SER A 356 39.73 22.43 8.76
CA SER A 356 40.91 21.84 9.41
C SER A 356 42.01 21.54 8.38
N SER A 357 41.65 20.94 7.25
CA SER A 357 42.59 20.65 6.15
C SER A 357 43.25 21.93 5.63
N ILE A 358 42.48 23.01 5.42
CA ILE A 358 43.03 24.30 4.99
C ILE A 358 44.04 24.82 6.01
N SER A 359 43.72 24.74 7.32
CA SER A 359 44.63 25.16 8.40
C SER A 359 45.93 24.36 8.44
N GLU A 360 45.90 23.07 8.11
CA GLU A 360 47.09 22.22 8.05
C GLU A 360 48.01 22.52 6.85
N ARG A 361 47.43 22.94 5.71
CA ARG A 361 48.19 23.25 4.48
C ARG A 361 48.27 24.75 4.15
N VAL A 362 48.09 25.64 5.13
CA VAL A 362 48.14 27.11 4.93
C VAL A 362 49.43 27.55 4.24
N ARG A 363 50.58 27.01 4.70
CA ARG A 363 51.89 27.36 4.15
C ARG A 363 52.04 26.93 2.69
N GLU A 364 51.48 25.77 2.32
CA GLU A 364 51.49 25.27 0.93
C GLU A 364 50.67 26.18 0.00
N ILE A 365 49.48 26.60 0.44
CA ILE A 365 48.63 27.55 -0.29
C ILE A 365 49.35 28.91 -0.45
N GLY A 366 50.05 29.36 0.59
CA GLY A 366 50.87 30.57 0.57
C GLY A 366 51.98 30.52 -0.48
N ILE A 367 52.75 29.43 -0.51
CA ILE A 367 53.81 29.20 -1.50
C ILE A 367 53.23 29.21 -2.93
N CYS A 368 52.10 28.52 -3.15
CA CYS A 368 51.48 28.41 -4.46
C CYS A 368 51.03 29.79 -4.99
N LYS A 369 50.44 30.62 -4.13
CA LYS A 369 50.08 32.00 -4.48
C LYS A 369 51.29 32.90 -4.71
N SER A 370 52.37 32.75 -3.94
CA SER A 370 53.62 33.51 -4.14
C SER A 370 54.32 33.18 -5.47
N VAL A 371 54.16 31.96 -5.96
CA VAL A 371 54.71 31.52 -7.27
C VAL A 371 53.81 31.93 -8.45
N GLY A 372 52.59 32.44 -8.18
CA GLY A 372 51.72 33.07 -9.18
C GLY A 372 50.35 32.40 -9.38
N ALA A 373 49.94 31.46 -8.52
CA ALA A 373 48.59 30.91 -8.58
C ALA A 373 47.53 31.99 -8.26
N THR A 374 46.47 32.09 -9.08
CA THR A 374 45.43 33.08 -8.87
C THR A 374 44.51 32.68 -7.70
N THR A 375 43.80 33.65 -7.12
CA THR A 375 42.79 33.38 -6.09
C THR A 375 41.68 32.44 -6.59
N MET A 376 41.37 32.50 -7.89
CA MET A 376 40.39 31.62 -8.54
C MET A 376 40.90 30.19 -8.74
N ASP A 377 42.21 30.00 -8.93
CA ASP A 377 42.79 28.66 -9.02
C ASP A 377 42.64 27.91 -7.68
N VAL A 378 42.96 28.57 -6.56
CA VAL A 378 42.80 28.00 -5.21
C VAL A 378 41.32 27.76 -4.88
N PHE A 379 40.43 28.70 -5.25
CA PHE A 379 38.99 28.56 -5.07
C PHE A 379 38.43 27.34 -5.80
N THR A 380 38.73 27.22 -7.10
CA THR A 380 38.22 26.13 -7.94
C THR A 380 38.79 24.77 -7.53
N GLN A 381 40.04 24.70 -7.10
CA GLN A 381 40.65 23.47 -6.58
C GLN A 381 39.88 22.94 -5.36
N ILE A 382 39.68 23.77 -4.34
CA ILE A 382 39.02 23.36 -3.08
C ILE A 382 37.54 23.06 -3.29
N LEU A 383 36.88 23.82 -4.18
CA LEU A 383 35.50 23.56 -4.54
C LEU A 383 35.36 22.19 -5.23
N ILE A 384 36.24 21.90 -6.20
CA ILE A 384 36.25 20.60 -6.89
C ILE A 384 36.57 19.46 -5.91
N GLU A 385 37.50 19.64 -4.98
CA GLU A 385 37.82 18.65 -3.94
C GLU A 385 36.57 18.30 -3.10
N SER A 386 35.81 19.31 -2.69
CA SER A 386 34.57 19.15 -1.93
C SER A 386 33.47 18.45 -2.73
N VAL A 387 33.33 18.81 -4.02
CA VAL A 387 32.36 18.17 -4.93
C VAL A 387 32.73 16.71 -5.19
N VAL A 388 34.02 16.40 -5.41
CA VAL A 388 34.49 15.02 -5.63
C VAL A 388 34.21 14.17 -4.39
N LEU A 389 34.47 14.68 -3.18
CA LEU A 389 34.13 14.01 -1.93
C LEU A 389 32.62 13.73 -1.80
N ALA A 390 31.79 14.72 -2.13
CA ALA A 390 30.33 14.57 -2.05
C ALA A 390 29.78 13.59 -3.08
N VAL A 391 30.31 13.61 -4.31
CA VAL A 391 29.94 12.65 -5.37
C VAL A 391 30.38 11.23 -4.99
N ALA A 392 31.61 11.06 -4.50
CA ALA A 392 32.12 9.77 -4.04
C ALA A 392 31.30 9.22 -2.87
N GLY A 393 30.99 10.07 -1.88
CA GLY A 393 30.11 9.71 -0.76
C GLY A 393 28.68 9.39 -1.21
N GLY A 394 28.13 10.14 -2.17
CA GLY A 394 26.81 9.89 -2.74
C GLY A 394 26.74 8.55 -3.48
N LEU A 395 27.73 8.23 -4.31
CA LEU A 395 27.84 6.94 -4.99
C LEU A 395 27.98 5.77 -4.00
N ALA A 396 28.82 5.94 -2.96
CA ALA A 396 28.95 4.94 -1.91
C ALA A 396 27.65 4.76 -1.11
N GLY A 397 26.93 5.85 -0.82
CA GLY A 397 25.59 5.81 -0.21
C GLY A 397 24.59 5.05 -1.07
N LEU A 398 24.54 5.31 -2.38
CA LEU A 398 23.71 4.56 -3.32
C LEU A 398 24.07 3.07 -3.34
N ALA A 399 25.37 2.72 -3.33
CA ALA A 399 25.82 1.33 -3.35
C ALA A 399 25.45 0.57 -2.06
N ILE A 400 25.45 1.24 -0.91
CA ILE A 400 25.10 0.64 0.39
C ILE A 400 23.57 0.57 0.58
N SER A 401 22.81 1.44 -0.09
CA SER A 401 21.35 1.55 0.08
C SER A 401 20.60 0.22 -0.07
N PRO A 402 20.85 -0.64 -1.08
CA PRO A 402 20.16 -1.93 -1.20
C PRO A 402 20.41 -2.87 -0.02
N ILE A 403 21.64 -2.85 0.51
CA ILE A 403 22.00 -3.65 1.69
C ILE A 403 21.22 -3.14 2.89
N LEU A 404 21.21 -1.82 3.10
CA LEU A 404 20.49 -1.20 4.21
C LEU A 404 18.97 -1.47 4.12
N VAL A 405 18.37 -1.28 2.94
CA VAL A 405 16.95 -1.56 2.69
C VAL A 405 16.62 -3.02 2.97
N ASN A 406 17.41 -3.97 2.45
CA ASN A 406 17.16 -5.39 2.65
C ASN A 406 17.35 -5.82 4.12
N THR A 407 18.35 -5.27 4.81
CA THR A 407 18.55 -5.54 6.24
C THR A 407 17.41 -4.98 7.09
N LEU A 408 16.96 -3.77 6.82
CA LEU A 408 15.81 -3.18 7.51
C LEU A 408 14.53 -3.93 7.20
N ALA A 409 14.31 -4.35 5.96
CA ALA A 409 13.17 -5.18 5.58
C ALA A 409 13.18 -6.54 6.29
N SER A 410 14.35 -7.12 6.55
CA SER A 410 14.44 -8.39 7.30
C SER A 410 14.22 -8.25 8.81
N LEU A 411 14.44 -7.04 9.36
CA LEU A 411 14.25 -6.73 10.79
C LEU A 411 12.87 -6.16 11.08
N ALA A 412 12.26 -5.51 10.10
CA ALA A 412 10.88 -5.09 10.17
C ALA A 412 10.00 -6.32 9.98
N ASP A 413 9.18 -6.64 10.98
CA ASP A 413 8.05 -7.58 10.85
C ASP A 413 6.97 -7.10 9.85
N ASP A 414 7.26 -6.02 9.13
CA ASP A 414 6.32 -5.26 8.32
C ASP A 414 6.30 -5.79 6.89
N THR A 415 5.17 -6.35 6.49
CA THR A 415 4.95 -7.02 5.21
C THR A 415 4.79 -6.04 4.02
N THR A 416 5.42 -4.86 4.07
CA THR A 416 5.47 -3.91 2.94
C THR A 416 6.80 -4.07 2.20
N PRO A 417 6.82 -4.65 0.99
CA PRO A 417 8.06 -4.78 0.23
C PRO A 417 8.54 -3.38 -0.20
N PRO A 418 9.74 -2.93 0.22
CA PRO A 418 10.26 -1.64 -0.20
C PRO A 418 10.58 -1.67 -1.71
N ILE A 419 10.14 -0.64 -2.42
CA ILE A 419 10.33 -0.54 -3.88
C ILE A 419 11.38 0.51 -4.20
N MET A 420 12.53 0.06 -4.69
CA MET A 420 13.62 0.95 -5.10
C MET A 420 13.31 1.59 -6.45
N THR A 421 13.14 2.91 -6.49
CA THR A 421 12.91 3.64 -7.74
C THR A 421 14.16 4.38 -8.20
N THR A 422 14.47 4.29 -9.50
CA THR A 422 15.61 5.00 -10.10
C THR A 422 15.52 6.50 -9.91
N GLN A 423 14.31 7.06 -9.96
CA GLN A 423 14.08 8.49 -9.73
C GLN A 423 14.49 8.92 -8.33
N ALA A 424 14.14 8.15 -7.28
CA ALA A 424 14.53 8.47 -5.91
C ALA A 424 16.06 8.43 -5.73
N MET A 425 16.74 7.46 -6.35
CA MET A 425 18.21 7.37 -6.32
C MET A 425 18.87 8.57 -7.01
N LEU A 426 18.35 9.01 -8.17
CA LEU A 426 18.84 10.20 -8.87
C LEU A 426 18.63 11.48 -8.06
N ILE A 427 17.45 11.64 -7.43
CA ILE A 427 17.16 12.77 -6.56
C ILE A 427 18.12 12.79 -5.37
N ALA A 428 18.34 11.64 -4.72
CA ALA A 428 19.26 11.53 -3.59
C ALA A 428 20.70 11.93 -3.96
N PHE A 429 21.19 11.41 -5.09
CA PHE A 429 22.52 11.72 -5.60
C PHE A 429 22.66 13.19 -6.02
N GLY A 430 21.65 13.75 -6.67
CA GLY A 430 21.60 15.17 -7.01
C GLY A 430 21.66 16.06 -5.76
N PHE A 431 20.93 15.67 -4.71
CA PHE A 431 20.92 16.40 -3.44
C PHE A 431 22.27 16.33 -2.72
N SER A 432 22.97 15.18 -2.74
CA SER A 432 24.31 15.08 -2.17
C SER A 432 25.33 15.95 -2.91
N ALA A 433 25.26 15.99 -4.24
CA ALA A 433 26.13 16.86 -5.04
C ALA A 433 25.87 18.35 -4.75
N LEU A 434 24.59 18.74 -4.64
CA LEU A 434 24.17 20.10 -4.28
C LEU A 434 24.71 20.52 -2.91
N ILE A 435 24.48 19.69 -1.88
CA ILE A 435 24.93 19.98 -0.51
C ILE A 435 26.46 19.99 -0.44
N GLY A 436 27.13 19.08 -1.13
CA GLY A 436 28.60 19.07 -1.24
C GLY A 436 29.16 20.35 -1.84
N SER A 437 28.55 20.83 -2.92
CA SER A 437 28.93 22.09 -3.57
C SER A 437 28.71 23.30 -2.65
N LEU A 438 27.59 23.35 -1.93
CA LEU A 438 27.29 24.43 -0.99
C LEU A 438 28.22 24.40 0.23
N ALA A 439 28.48 23.22 0.78
CA ALA A 439 29.40 23.03 1.90
C ALA A 439 30.85 23.40 1.54
N GLY A 440 31.28 23.09 0.31
CA GLY A 440 32.62 23.44 -0.19
C GLY A 440 32.83 24.94 -0.45
N LEU A 441 31.76 25.71 -0.64
CA LEU A 441 31.84 27.13 -1.00
C LEU A 441 32.49 27.98 0.09
N PHE A 442 32.11 27.78 1.35
CA PHE A 442 32.64 28.57 2.47
C PHE A 442 34.16 28.34 2.71
N PRO A 443 34.65 27.08 2.81
CA PRO A 443 36.08 26.80 2.89
C PRO A 443 36.86 27.34 1.68
N ALA A 444 36.34 27.18 0.47
CA ALA A 444 36.99 27.64 -0.76
C ALA A 444 37.17 29.17 -0.77
N ILE A 445 36.15 29.93 -0.37
CA ILE A 445 36.24 31.40 -0.25
C ILE A 445 37.28 31.79 0.81
N LYS A 446 37.29 31.09 1.95
CA LYS A 446 38.22 31.39 3.05
C LYS A 446 39.68 31.17 2.63
N ALA A 447 39.98 30.05 1.97
CA ALA A 447 41.32 29.76 1.47
C ALA A 447 41.75 30.71 0.34
N ALA A 448 40.83 31.04 -0.58
CA ALA A 448 41.09 31.98 -1.66
C ALA A 448 41.43 33.40 -1.16
N LYS A 449 41.00 33.78 0.04
CA LYS A 449 41.29 35.08 0.67
C LYS A 449 42.56 35.11 1.54
N LEU A 450 43.27 33.99 1.70
CA LEU A 450 44.54 33.98 2.46
C LEU A 450 45.61 34.86 1.81
N ASP A 451 46.23 35.72 2.60
CA ASP A 451 47.34 36.58 2.19
C ASP A 451 48.64 35.76 2.17
N PRO A 452 49.39 35.71 1.04
CA PRO A 452 50.61 34.92 0.92
C PRO A 452 51.65 35.23 2.01
N ILE A 453 51.77 36.50 2.43
CA ILE A 453 52.76 36.92 3.42
C ILE A 453 52.39 36.38 4.80
N GLN A 454 51.10 36.43 5.16
CA GLN A 454 50.62 35.90 6.44
C GLN A 454 50.68 34.37 6.47
N ALA A 455 50.38 33.71 5.35
CA ALA A 455 50.41 32.26 5.23
C ALA A 455 51.82 31.66 5.38
N LEU A 456 52.86 32.36 4.91
CA LEU A 456 54.27 31.94 5.05
C LEU A 456 54.83 32.16 6.45
N ARG A 457 54.17 33.00 7.26
CA ARG A 457 54.54 33.33 8.64
C ARG A 457 53.84 32.46 9.68
N TYR A 458 52.94 31.59 9.23
CA TYR A 458 52.19 30.66 10.06
C TYR A 458 53.09 29.46 10.39
N ASP A 459 53.34 29.21 11.68
CA ASP A 459 54.09 28.05 12.19
C ASP A 459 53.21 26.81 12.29
#